data_AF-A0A1I1DVP9-F1
#
_entry.id   AF-A0A1I1DVP9-F1
#
_cell.length_a   1.000
_cell.length_b   1.000
_cell.length_c   1.000
_cell.angle_alpha   90.00
_cell.angle_beta   90.00
_cell.angle_gamma   90.00
#
_symmetry.space_group_name_H-M   'P 1'
#
loop_
_entity.id
_entity.type
_entity.pdbx_description
1 polymer ?
#
loop_
_entity_poly.entity_id
_entity_poly.type
_entity_poly.pdbx_seq_one_letter_code
_entity_poly.pdbx_strand_id
1 'polypeptide(L)'
;MVDSVENFQAAKPLVIDQSSSIQPEDLSVLFNLYLPFLGAKAYALYQFFYEEKKGAGQVPASFQNHYLILDSLSLSAPDFVRARKALEGLALLKSYQGQQMGQEKMRYVLQKPLSAAAFFKEDLLSGLLFHYVGEERYLALAKRYQQNAGPRLNAEQDVSASFLSVFDLPESSQKPKVALNDQAAERPRTGFSQLSFDFDGMAELVHGTTVDKIQKARELILTQQVLYGLNEAEMATAVTRSINLDDHEVNKQAFLAYLAQTWASKKQEKQLAEMEKSPAVDSKEQPVAQPAQRTGNKKLAGLYRAANELSPIDFIWQIKQQNSGYVTQNERRMLNDLVANRILPVPAINMLTYLILVDMDQADLKRNLLDTIANSWAKAGVRTAEDAFAAIMAHNKKSKERTSQPKSGWNRQPVKKEPAFTSNEAASQQKVDSDAVKDALKLMKNYKTKD
;
A
#
# COMPACT_ATOMS: atom_id res chain seq x y z
N MET A 1 -5.92 38.47 -14.84
CA MET A 1 -5.83 37.05 -15.27
C MET A 1 -4.78 36.82 -16.37
N VAL A 2 -3.88 37.77 -16.67
CA VAL A 2 -2.95 37.69 -17.82
C VAL A 2 -1.63 36.99 -17.47
N ASP A 3 -1.16 37.09 -16.22
CA ASP A 3 0.21 36.65 -15.84
C ASP A 3 0.46 35.14 -15.75
N SER A 4 -0.56 34.28 -15.90
CA SER A 4 -0.38 32.82 -15.68
C SER A 4 -0.16 32.02 -16.96
N VAL A 5 -0.31 32.65 -18.13
CA VAL A 5 0.01 32.03 -19.42
C VAL A 5 1.52 32.12 -19.68
N GLU A 6 2.20 33.14 -19.15
CA GLU A 6 3.62 33.41 -19.40
C GLU A 6 4.59 32.34 -18.85
N ASN A 7 4.16 31.50 -17.89
CA ASN A 7 5.02 30.49 -17.26
C ASN A 7 4.74 29.03 -17.69
N PHE A 8 3.83 28.80 -18.65
CA PHE A 8 3.59 27.44 -19.15
C PHE A 8 4.61 27.07 -20.23
N GLN A 9 5.33 25.97 -20.02
CA GLN A 9 6.30 25.44 -20.98
C GLN A 9 5.93 24.00 -21.34
N ALA A 10 5.55 23.78 -22.59
CA ALA A 10 5.06 22.47 -23.04
C ALA A 10 6.14 21.37 -22.96
N ALA A 11 7.41 21.75 -23.09
CA ALA A 11 8.54 20.84 -23.00
C ALA A 11 8.80 20.30 -21.58
N LYS A 12 8.20 20.87 -20.53
CA LYS A 12 8.43 20.42 -19.15
C LYS A 12 7.91 18.99 -18.96
N PRO A 13 8.71 18.12 -18.33
CA PRO A 13 8.28 16.78 -17.99
C PRO A 13 7.12 16.83 -16.98
N LEU A 14 6.15 15.94 -17.17
CA LEU A 14 4.98 15.80 -16.32
C LEU A 14 4.82 14.37 -15.83
N VAL A 15 4.19 14.24 -14.67
CA VAL A 15 3.77 12.96 -14.08
C VAL A 15 2.28 13.06 -13.74
N ILE A 16 1.50 12.06 -14.18
CA ILE A 16 0.07 11.95 -13.88
C ILE A 16 -0.12 10.90 -12.78
N ASP A 17 -0.73 11.33 -11.69
CA ASP A 17 -1.09 10.50 -10.54
C ASP A 17 -2.59 10.61 -10.24
N GLN A 18 -3.10 9.66 -9.47
CA GLN A 18 -4.49 9.65 -8.98
C GLN A 18 -4.44 9.57 -7.46
N SER A 19 -5.24 10.39 -6.78
CA SER A 19 -5.30 10.39 -5.31
C SER A 19 -6.07 9.19 -4.75
N SER A 20 -7.04 8.69 -5.50
CA SER A 20 -7.89 7.56 -5.14
C SER A 20 -8.41 6.88 -6.41
N SER A 21 -8.94 5.66 -6.27
CA SER A 21 -9.52 4.93 -7.40
C SER A 21 -10.81 5.62 -7.85
N ILE A 22 -10.85 6.01 -9.12
CA ILE A 22 -12.00 6.63 -9.79
C ILE A 22 -12.77 5.51 -10.52
N GLN A 23 -14.04 5.36 -10.17
CA GLN A 23 -14.95 4.33 -10.68
C GLN A 23 -15.81 4.86 -11.84
N PRO A 24 -16.41 3.99 -12.67
CA PRO A 24 -17.29 4.40 -13.76
C PRO A 24 -18.47 5.31 -13.32
N GLU A 25 -18.98 5.11 -12.11
CA GLU A 25 -20.03 5.95 -11.53
C GLU A 25 -19.54 7.38 -11.28
N ASP A 26 -18.28 7.55 -10.91
CA ASP A 26 -17.67 8.86 -10.69
C ASP A 26 -17.55 9.64 -12.01
N LEU A 27 -17.19 8.95 -13.09
CA LEU A 27 -17.17 9.55 -14.44
C LEU A 27 -18.58 9.94 -14.90
N SER A 28 -19.58 9.14 -14.56
CA SER A 28 -20.98 9.46 -14.83
C SER A 28 -21.40 10.73 -14.07
N VAL A 29 -20.96 10.90 -12.83
CA VAL A 29 -21.19 12.14 -12.06
C VAL A 29 -20.46 13.33 -12.69
N LEU A 30 -19.20 13.16 -13.09
CA LEU A 30 -18.43 14.20 -13.78
C LEU A 30 -19.14 14.66 -15.06
N PHE A 31 -19.62 13.72 -15.87
CA PHE A 31 -20.33 14.02 -17.11
C PHE A 31 -21.69 14.70 -16.87
N ASN A 32 -22.50 14.19 -15.94
CA ASN A 32 -23.85 14.68 -15.76
C ASN A 32 -23.94 15.97 -14.92
N LEU A 33 -23.06 16.13 -13.93
CA LEU A 33 -23.14 17.21 -12.94
C LEU A 33 -22.08 18.30 -13.14
N TYR A 34 -20.87 17.97 -13.58
CA TYR A 34 -19.79 18.97 -13.70
C TYR A 34 -19.65 19.54 -15.10
N LEU A 35 -19.81 18.72 -16.15
CA LEU A 35 -19.64 19.13 -17.55
C LEU A 35 -20.36 20.45 -17.92
N PRO A 36 -21.60 20.73 -17.47
CA PRO A 36 -22.34 21.92 -17.90
C PRO A 36 -21.62 23.25 -17.64
N PHE A 37 -20.90 23.37 -16.53
CA PHE A 37 -20.15 24.59 -16.17
C PHE A 37 -18.63 24.42 -16.25
N LEU A 38 -18.13 23.18 -16.18
CA LEU A 38 -16.72 22.86 -16.38
C LEU A 38 -16.29 23.03 -17.85
N GLY A 39 -17.20 22.74 -18.79
CA GLY A 39 -16.98 22.84 -20.21
C GLY A 39 -16.20 21.66 -20.82
N ALA A 40 -16.37 21.48 -22.13
CA ALA A 40 -15.88 20.30 -22.86
C ALA A 40 -14.36 20.11 -22.81
N LYS A 41 -13.57 21.20 -22.90
CA LYS A 41 -12.10 21.13 -22.91
C LYS A 41 -11.54 20.61 -21.58
N ALA A 42 -12.08 21.09 -20.46
CA ALA A 42 -11.65 20.67 -19.13
C ALA A 42 -12.13 19.26 -18.79
N TYR A 43 -13.34 18.89 -19.21
CA TYR A 43 -13.81 17.51 -19.13
C TYR A 43 -12.92 16.55 -19.92
N ALA A 44 -12.60 16.88 -21.18
CA ALA A 44 -11.73 16.07 -22.03
C ALA A 44 -10.32 15.92 -21.42
N LEU A 45 -9.80 17.00 -20.82
CA LEU A 45 -8.52 16.96 -20.10
C LEU A 45 -8.55 16.02 -18.89
N TYR A 46 -9.62 16.04 -18.10
CA TYR A 46 -9.80 15.11 -16.99
C TYR A 46 -9.86 13.65 -17.49
N GLN A 47 -10.65 13.39 -18.53
CA GLN A 47 -10.79 12.05 -19.11
C GLN A 47 -9.45 11.55 -19.67
N PHE A 48 -8.68 12.41 -20.34
CA PHE A 48 -7.34 12.08 -20.83
C PHE A 48 -6.42 11.63 -19.69
N PHE A 49 -6.37 12.38 -18.58
CA PHE A 49 -5.58 11.98 -17.41
C PHE A 49 -6.06 10.68 -16.77
N TYR A 50 -7.37 10.42 -16.77
CA TYR A 50 -7.93 9.17 -16.28
C TYR A 50 -7.48 7.97 -17.11
N GLU A 51 -7.59 8.05 -18.44
CA GLU A 51 -7.22 6.96 -19.35
C GLU A 51 -5.70 6.72 -19.40
N GLU A 52 -4.89 7.78 -19.42
CA GLU A 52 -3.41 7.66 -19.36
C GLU A 52 -2.97 6.94 -18.09
N LYS A 53 -3.63 7.19 -16.96
CA LYS A 53 -3.31 6.48 -15.71
C LYS A 53 -3.76 5.02 -15.73
N LYS A 54 -4.91 4.73 -16.36
CA LYS A 54 -5.46 3.38 -16.50
C LYS A 54 -4.58 2.50 -17.41
N GLY A 55 -4.02 3.07 -18.47
CA GLY A 55 -3.11 2.39 -19.40
C GLY A 55 -1.69 2.17 -18.87
N ALA A 56 -1.23 3.01 -17.93
CA ALA A 56 0.09 2.93 -17.33
C ALA A 56 0.18 1.87 -16.20
N GLY A 57 0.00 0.59 -16.52
CA GLY A 57 0.32 -0.51 -15.60
C GLY A 57 1.83 -0.60 -15.34
N GLN A 58 2.25 -0.81 -14.08
CA GLN A 58 3.60 -1.11 -13.50
C GLN A 58 4.89 -0.51 -14.11
N VAL A 59 4.84 0.23 -15.21
CA VAL A 59 5.95 0.97 -15.79
C VAL A 59 5.91 2.35 -15.15
N PRO A 60 6.99 2.81 -14.49
CA PRO A 60 7.03 4.17 -14.00
C PRO A 60 6.76 5.09 -15.20
N ALA A 61 5.71 5.91 -15.10
CA ALA A 61 5.33 6.85 -16.14
C ALA A 61 6.59 7.56 -16.62
N SER A 62 7.05 7.17 -17.82
CA SER A 62 8.09 7.89 -18.52
C SER A 62 7.63 9.34 -18.55
N PHE A 63 8.54 10.26 -18.21
CA PHE A 63 8.22 11.68 -18.20
C PHE A 63 7.64 12.07 -19.56
N GLN A 64 6.31 12.17 -19.64
CA GLN A 64 5.65 12.72 -20.81
C GLN A 64 5.85 14.23 -20.74
N ASN A 65 5.99 14.88 -21.88
CA ASN A 65 5.90 16.34 -21.93
C ASN A 65 4.45 16.71 -22.28
N HIS A 66 4.11 18.00 -22.20
CA HIS A 66 2.72 18.42 -22.40
C HIS A 66 2.30 18.38 -23.88
N TYR A 67 3.23 18.20 -24.84
CA TYR A 67 2.89 18.12 -26.26
C TYR A 67 1.90 16.99 -26.55
N LEU A 68 2.06 15.83 -25.91
CA LEU A 68 1.11 14.72 -26.09
C LEU A 68 -0.32 15.12 -25.73
N ILE A 69 -0.51 15.87 -24.63
CA ILE A 69 -1.84 16.32 -24.19
C ILE A 69 -2.41 17.33 -25.19
N LEU A 70 -1.58 18.30 -25.60
CA LEU A 70 -1.98 19.35 -26.54
C LEU A 70 -2.39 18.75 -27.88
N ASP A 71 -1.61 17.81 -28.41
CA ASP A 71 -1.87 17.16 -29.70
C ASP A 71 -3.10 16.24 -29.62
N SER A 72 -3.16 15.39 -28.58
CA SER A 72 -4.26 14.42 -28.42
C SER A 72 -5.62 15.08 -28.23
N LEU A 73 -5.66 16.21 -27.52
CA LEU A 73 -6.89 16.96 -27.25
C LEU A 73 -7.09 18.14 -28.21
N SER A 74 -6.17 18.34 -29.16
CA SER A 74 -6.15 19.49 -30.07
C SER A 74 -6.30 20.83 -29.33
N LEU A 75 -5.59 20.97 -28.19
CA LEU A 75 -5.64 22.16 -27.34
C LEU A 75 -4.48 23.10 -27.65
N SER A 76 -4.76 24.40 -27.68
CA SER A 76 -3.71 25.42 -27.58
C SER A 76 -3.15 25.48 -26.14
N ALA A 77 -1.91 25.95 -25.97
CA ALA A 77 -1.34 26.13 -24.63
C ALA A 77 -2.22 27.01 -23.69
N PRO A 78 -2.78 28.14 -24.14
CA PRO A 78 -3.72 28.91 -23.31
C PRO A 78 -5.00 28.14 -22.96
N ASP A 79 -5.54 27.34 -23.88
CA ASP A 79 -6.70 26.50 -23.62
C ASP A 79 -6.42 25.43 -22.58
N PHE A 80 -5.27 24.76 -22.68
CA PHE A 80 -4.82 23.81 -21.68
C PHE A 80 -4.71 24.47 -20.30
N VAL A 81 -4.08 25.65 -20.20
CA VAL A 81 -3.94 26.36 -18.92
C VAL A 81 -5.30 26.73 -18.34
N ARG A 82 -6.25 27.19 -19.16
CA ARG A 82 -7.63 27.48 -18.73
C ARG A 82 -8.35 26.22 -18.26
N ALA A 83 -8.27 25.14 -19.03
CA ALA A 83 -8.88 23.85 -18.71
C ALA A 83 -8.32 23.27 -17.39
N ARG A 84 -6.99 23.29 -17.24
CA ARG A 84 -6.29 22.89 -16.02
C ARG A 84 -6.75 23.70 -14.80
N LYS A 85 -6.80 25.02 -14.92
CA LYS A 85 -7.26 25.91 -13.83
C LYS A 85 -8.72 25.69 -13.47
N ALA A 86 -9.58 25.39 -14.44
CA ALA A 86 -10.98 25.05 -14.17
C ALA A 86 -11.08 23.77 -13.33
N LEU A 87 -10.31 22.73 -13.67
CA LEU A 87 -10.22 21.51 -12.87
C LEU A 87 -9.64 21.76 -11.46
N GLU A 88 -8.65 22.64 -11.34
CA GLU A 88 -8.09 23.04 -10.04
C GLU A 88 -9.11 23.79 -9.18
N GLY A 89 -9.84 24.73 -9.77
CA GLY A 89 -10.85 25.53 -9.08
C GLY A 89 -12.01 24.70 -8.52
N LEU A 90 -12.33 23.59 -9.18
CA LEU A 90 -13.34 22.62 -8.72
C LEU A 90 -12.76 21.49 -7.86
N ALA A 91 -11.48 21.60 -7.48
CA ALA A 91 -10.74 20.59 -6.73
C ALA A 91 -10.71 19.19 -7.39
N LEU A 92 -10.93 19.11 -8.71
CA LEU A 92 -10.84 17.88 -9.51
C LEU A 92 -9.39 17.54 -9.91
N LEU A 93 -8.49 18.52 -9.79
CA LEU A 93 -7.07 18.37 -10.10
C LEU A 93 -6.22 19.14 -9.08
N LYS A 94 -5.13 18.51 -8.61
CA LYS A 94 -4.08 19.21 -7.87
C LYS A 94 -2.80 19.23 -8.70
N SER A 95 -2.25 20.42 -8.90
CA SER A 95 -0.99 20.61 -9.62
C SER A 95 0.14 20.95 -8.67
N TYR A 96 1.27 20.27 -8.83
CA TYR A 96 2.50 20.51 -8.07
C TYR A 96 3.63 20.79 -9.04
N GLN A 97 4.45 21.80 -8.73
CA GLN A 97 5.70 22.05 -9.42
C GLN A 97 6.85 21.65 -8.48
N GLY A 98 7.85 20.96 -9.02
CA GLY A 98 9.03 20.57 -8.26
C GLY A 98 10.25 20.43 -9.15
N GLN A 99 11.38 20.04 -8.56
CA GLN A 99 12.60 19.74 -9.30
C GLN A 99 13.05 18.30 -9.04
N GLN A 100 13.58 17.64 -10.07
CA GLN A 100 14.22 16.33 -9.95
C GLN A 100 15.47 16.31 -10.82
N MET A 101 16.62 16.01 -10.23
CA MET A 101 17.92 16.00 -10.93
C MET A 101 18.21 17.31 -11.69
N GLY A 102 17.80 18.46 -11.14
CA GLY A 102 18.02 19.78 -11.75
C GLY A 102 17.02 20.16 -12.87
N GLN A 103 16.07 19.29 -13.21
CA GLN A 103 15.00 19.61 -14.17
C GLN A 103 13.70 19.95 -13.45
N GLU A 104 13.04 21.02 -13.87
CA GLU A 104 11.69 21.36 -13.40
C GLU A 104 10.68 20.34 -13.93
N LYS A 105 9.85 19.81 -13.03
CA LYS A 105 8.80 18.84 -13.34
C LYS A 105 7.45 19.30 -12.82
N MET A 106 6.41 18.93 -13.55
CA MET A 106 5.02 19.10 -13.13
C MET A 106 4.45 17.77 -12.67
N ARG A 107 3.65 17.78 -11.61
CA ARG A 107 2.85 16.63 -11.19
C ARG A 107 1.39 17.01 -11.13
N TYR A 108 0.56 16.23 -11.80
CA TYR A 108 -0.88 16.38 -11.83
C TYR A 108 -1.50 15.21 -11.08
N VAL A 109 -2.17 15.51 -9.96
CA VAL A 109 -2.84 14.50 -9.14
C VAL A 109 -4.35 14.65 -9.34
N LEU A 110 -4.92 13.73 -10.12
CA LEU A 110 -6.34 13.65 -10.38
C LEU A 110 -7.10 13.34 -9.08
N GLN A 111 -8.16 14.10 -8.83
CA GLN A 111 -9.04 13.91 -7.68
C GLN A 111 -10.37 13.32 -8.15
N LYS A 112 -10.95 12.46 -7.31
CA LYS A 112 -12.28 11.91 -7.53
C LYS A 112 -13.33 13.03 -7.39
N PRO A 113 -14.33 13.12 -8.29
CA PRO A 113 -15.44 14.05 -8.13
C PRO A 113 -16.24 13.72 -6.87
N LEU A 114 -17.01 14.70 -6.38
CA LEU A 114 -17.91 14.45 -5.26
C LEU A 114 -18.95 13.40 -5.64
N SER A 115 -19.45 12.66 -4.64
CA SER A 115 -20.65 11.85 -4.85
C SER A 115 -21.81 12.76 -5.22
N ALA A 116 -22.78 12.27 -5.98
CA ALA A 116 -23.94 13.08 -6.37
C ALA A 116 -24.66 13.68 -5.15
N ALA A 117 -24.79 12.92 -4.06
CA ALA A 117 -25.38 13.42 -2.81
C ALA A 117 -24.57 14.55 -2.18
N ALA A 118 -23.23 14.48 -2.19
CA ALA A 118 -22.37 15.55 -1.68
C ALA A 118 -22.37 16.77 -2.62
N PHE A 119 -22.45 16.55 -3.94
CA PHE A 119 -22.56 17.60 -4.94
C PHE A 119 -23.82 18.45 -4.74
N PHE A 120 -25.00 17.82 -4.63
CA PHE A 120 -26.27 18.53 -4.47
C PHE A 120 -26.41 19.21 -3.10
N LYS A 121 -25.63 18.79 -2.09
CA LYS A 121 -25.56 19.44 -0.77
C LYS A 121 -24.67 20.67 -0.75
N GLU A 122 -23.81 20.83 -1.76
CA GLU A 122 -22.91 21.98 -1.84
C GLU A 122 -23.61 23.09 -2.62
N ASP A 123 -23.96 24.18 -1.92
CA ASP A 123 -24.85 25.23 -2.44
C ASP A 123 -24.29 25.90 -3.71
N LEU A 124 -22.96 26.09 -3.79
CA LEU A 124 -22.32 26.75 -4.92
C LEU A 124 -22.37 25.88 -6.19
N LEU A 125 -22.00 24.61 -6.10
CA LEU A 125 -21.98 23.63 -7.19
C LEU A 125 -23.40 23.29 -7.64
N SER A 126 -24.31 23.10 -6.69
CA SER A 126 -25.73 22.88 -6.95
C SER A 126 -26.35 24.09 -7.65
N GLY A 127 -26.04 25.31 -7.18
CA GLY A 127 -26.46 26.56 -7.80
C GLY A 127 -25.86 26.78 -9.19
N LEU A 128 -24.57 26.46 -9.39
CA LEU A 128 -23.92 26.51 -10.70
C LEU A 128 -24.56 25.54 -11.69
N LEU A 129 -24.81 24.30 -11.26
CA LEU A 129 -25.52 23.33 -12.10
C LEU A 129 -26.89 23.88 -12.51
N PHE A 130 -27.69 24.36 -11.56
CA PHE A 130 -29.00 24.95 -11.82
C PHE A 130 -28.92 26.11 -12.82
N HIS A 131 -27.97 27.03 -12.64
CA HIS A 131 -27.78 28.17 -13.53
C HIS A 131 -27.49 27.75 -14.98
N TYR A 132 -26.65 26.74 -15.19
CA TYR A 132 -26.23 26.31 -16.53
C TYR A 132 -27.22 25.37 -17.22
N VAL A 133 -27.97 24.56 -16.47
CA VAL A 133 -28.88 23.55 -17.06
C VAL A 133 -30.36 23.92 -16.99
N GLY A 134 -30.72 24.88 -16.14
CA GLY A 134 -32.11 25.26 -15.89
C GLY A 134 -32.87 24.27 -15.00
N GLU A 135 -34.04 24.68 -14.55
CA GLU A 135 -34.85 23.98 -13.54
C GLU A 135 -35.25 22.57 -13.96
N GLU A 136 -35.79 22.40 -15.16
CA GLU A 136 -36.30 21.11 -15.64
C GLU A 136 -35.20 20.03 -15.65
N ARG A 137 -34.03 20.37 -16.22
CA ARG A 137 -32.89 19.45 -16.31
C ARG A 137 -32.27 19.21 -14.93
N TYR A 138 -32.23 20.23 -14.08
CA TYR A 138 -31.73 20.12 -12.71
C TYR A 138 -32.57 19.13 -11.90
N LEU A 139 -33.90 19.27 -11.91
CA LEU A 139 -34.81 18.36 -11.21
C LEU A 139 -34.72 16.93 -11.75
N ALA A 140 -34.59 16.76 -13.06
CA ALA A 140 -34.40 15.44 -13.68
C ALA A 140 -33.09 14.77 -13.21
N LEU A 141 -31.99 15.53 -13.12
CA LEU A 141 -30.71 15.04 -12.59
C LEU A 141 -30.79 14.71 -11.10
N ALA A 142 -31.40 15.58 -10.29
CA ALA A 142 -31.59 15.35 -8.87
C ALA A 142 -32.40 14.07 -8.61
N LYS A 143 -33.52 13.88 -9.32
CA LYS A 143 -34.35 12.68 -9.23
C LYS A 143 -33.59 11.41 -9.63
N ARG A 144 -32.83 11.45 -10.73
CA ARG A 144 -32.01 10.32 -11.20
C ARG A 144 -31.02 9.86 -10.13
N TYR A 145 -30.32 10.80 -9.49
CA TYR A 145 -29.33 10.47 -8.46
C TYR A 145 -29.94 10.16 -7.08
N GLN A 146 -31.19 10.55 -6.83
CA GLN A 146 -31.96 10.10 -5.67
C GLN A 146 -32.46 8.66 -5.83
N GLN A 147 -32.89 8.25 -7.02
CA GLN A 147 -33.40 6.89 -7.28
C GLN A 147 -32.31 5.80 -7.29
N ASN A 148 -31.06 6.17 -7.53
CA ASN A 148 -29.91 5.26 -7.42
C ASN A 148 -29.49 5.00 -5.95
N ALA A 149 -30.06 5.71 -4.98
CA ALA A 149 -30.15 5.19 -3.61
C ALA A 149 -31.34 4.23 -3.62
N GLY A 150 -31.07 2.93 -3.74
CA GLY A 150 -32.09 1.89 -3.92
C GLY A 150 -33.26 2.01 -2.94
N PRO A 151 -34.43 1.41 -3.27
CA PRO A 151 -35.59 1.43 -2.38
C PRO A 151 -35.17 0.97 -0.99
N ARG A 152 -35.64 1.68 0.05
CA ARG A 152 -35.49 1.24 1.43
C ARG A 152 -36.24 -0.09 1.56
N LEU A 153 -35.50 -1.21 1.61
CA LEU A 153 -36.01 -2.57 1.85
C LEU A 153 -36.51 -2.73 3.30
N ASN A 154 -37.38 -1.82 3.76
CA ASN A 154 -37.88 -1.83 5.13
C ASN A 154 -39.11 -2.74 5.27
N ALA A 155 -39.66 -3.24 4.16
CA ALA A 155 -40.88 -4.07 4.12
C ALA A 155 -40.71 -5.36 3.30
N GLU A 156 -39.50 -5.67 2.84
CA GLU A 156 -39.24 -6.85 2.01
C GLU A 156 -38.26 -7.78 2.74
N GLN A 157 -38.67 -9.04 2.87
CA GLN A 157 -37.86 -10.08 3.47
C GLN A 157 -37.01 -10.73 2.36
N ASP A 158 -35.71 -10.83 2.58
CA ASP A 158 -34.81 -11.52 1.65
C ASP A 158 -35.16 -13.02 1.62
N VAL A 159 -35.73 -13.45 0.49
CA VAL A 159 -36.09 -14.86 0.20
C VAL A 159 -35.13 -15.49 -0.80
N SER A 160 -33.97 -14.87 -1.04
CA SER A 160 -32.99 -15.37 -1.99
C SER A 160 -32.44 -16.71 -1.53
N ALA A 161 -32.47 -17.71 -2.42
CA ALA A 161 -31.92 -19.01 -2.12
C ALA A 161 -30.40 -18.90 -1.94
N SER A 162 -29.88 -19.47 -0.84
CA SER A 162 -28.44 -19.62 -0.64
C SER A 162 -27.88 -20.56 -1.70
N PHE A 163 -26.66 -20.33 -2.18
CA PHE A 163 -26.05 -21.18 -3.22
C PHE A 163 -26.06 -22.67 -2.86
N LEU A 164 -25.83 -22.99 -1.58
CA LEU A 164 -25.85 -24.36 -1.06
C LEU A 164 -27.26 -24.96 -0.90
N SER A 165 -28.33 -24.15 -1.04
CA SER A 165 -29.71 -24.66 -1.01
C SER A 165 -30.25 -25.02 -2.39
N VAL A 166 -29.51 -24.73 -3.47
CA VAL A 166 -29.91 -25.03 -4.85
C VAL A 166 -28.95 -25.98 -5.54
N PHE A 167 -27.67 -25.99 -5.14
CA PHE A 167 -26.63 -26.78 -5.77
C PHE A 167 -25.94 -27.69 -4.77
N ASP A 168 -26.05 -29.00 -4.99
CA ASP A 168 -25.21 -29.98 -4.30
C ASP A 168 -23.77 -29.87 -4.81
N LEU A 169 -22.81 -29.77 -3.90
CA LEU A 169 -21.39 -29.74 -4.23
C LEU A 169 -20.97 -31.15 -4.70
N PRO A 170 -20.57 -31.34 -5.96
CA PRO A 170 -20.09 -32.64 -6.41
C PRO A 170 -18.72 -32.93 -5.77
N GLU A 171 -18.59 -34.08 -5.09
CA GLU A 171 -17.31 -34.67 -4.71
C GLU A 171 -16.55 -35.15 -5.95
N SER A 172 -15.99 -34.24 -6.75
CA SER A 172 -14.94 -34.58 -7.72
C SER A 172 -14.22 -33.34 -8.22
N SER A 173 -13.00 -33.13 -7.73
CA SER A 173 -12.14 -32.03 -8.13
C SER A 173 -11.13 -32.46 -9.19
N GLN A 174 -11.56 -32.60 -10.46
CA GLN A 174 -10.64 -32.50 -11.59
C GLN A 174 -11.30 -31.76 -12.77
N LYS A 175 -11.12 -30.44 -12.82
CA LYS A 175 -11.26 -29.66 -14.05
C LYS A 175 -9.87 -29.35 -14.61
N PRO A 176 -9.64 -29.46 -15.93
CA PRO A 176 -8.35 -29.15 -16.54
C PRO A 176 -8.05 -27.64 -16.44
N LYS A 177 -6.83 -27.29 -16.06
CA LYS A 177 -6.35 -25.91 -15.97
C LYS A 177 -6.13 -25.33 -17.37
N VAL A 178 -7.01 -24.42 -17.80
CA VAL A 178 -6.74 -23.47 -18.88
C VAL A 178 -6.20 -22.20 -18.22
N ALA A 179 -4.97 -21.80 -18.54
CA ALA A 179 -4.36 -20.59 -18.01
C ALA A 179 -4.86 -19.38 -18.79
N LEU A 180 -5.81 -18.64 -18.23
CA LEU A 180 -6.10 -17.25 -18.59
C LEU A 180 -5.48 -16.36 -17.51
N ASN A 181 -4.61 -15.45 -17.95
CA ASN A 181 -3.84 -14.56 -17.08
C ASN A 181 -4.64 -13.28 -16.82
N ASP A 182 -5.60 -13.37 -15.89
CA ASP A 182 -6.27 -12.21 -15.30
C ASP A 182 -5.86 -12.10 -13.82
N GLN A 183 -4.95 -11.17 -13.52
CA GLN A 183 -4.63 -10.79 -12.14
C GLN A 183 -5.44 -9.58 -11.71
N ALA A 184 -6.74 -9.79 -11.49
CA ALA A 184 -7.46 -9.10 -10.42
C ALA A 184 -7.48 -10.06 -9.23
N ALA A 185 -6.44 -9.99 -8.40
CA ALA A 185 -6.42 -10.73 -7.15
C ALA A 185 -7.43 -10.11 -6.18
N GLU A 186 -8.67 -10.63 -6.19
CA GLU A 186 -9.44 -10.73 -4.97
C GLU A 186 -8.60 -11.53 -3.98
N ARG A 187 -7.92 -10.80 -3.08
CA ARG A 187 -7.19 -11.41 -1.99
C ARG A 187 -8.20 -12.22 -1.17
N PRO A 188 -7.92 -13.48 -0.85
CA PRO A 188 -8.71 -14.18 0.16
C PRO A 188 -8.51 -13.42 1.46
N ARG A 189 -9.50 -12.62 1.86
CA ARG A 189 -9.57 -12.09 3.22
C ARG A 189 -9.75 -13.32 4.10
N THR A 190 -8.69 -13.75 4.77
CA THR A 190 -8.86 -14.60 5.93
C THR A 190 -9.69 -13.79 6.92
N GLY A 191 -10.97 -14.14 7.04
CA GLY A 191 -11.84 -13.59 8.08
C GLY A 191 -11.20 -13.87 9.44
N PHE A 192 -11.38 -12.97 10.40
CA PHE A 192 -11.06 -13.25 11.81
C PHE A 192 -12.03 -14.29 12.41
N SER A 193 -12.33 -15.37 11.69
CA SER A 193 -13.29 -16.40 12.10
C SER A 193 -12.76 -17.30 13.23
N GLN A 194 -11.62 -16.95 13.84
CA GLN A 194 -10.99 -17.70 14.92
C GLN A 194 -10.88 -16.95 16.25
N LEU A 195 -11.35 -15.71 16.34
CA LEU A 195 -11.38 -14.97 17.60
C LEU A 195 -12.83 -14.88 18.07
N SER A 196 -13.10 -15.49 19.22
CA SER A 196 -14.39 -15.49 19.92
C SER A 196 -14.73 -14.12 20.51
N PHE A 197 -14.46 -13.04 19.77
CA PHE A 197 -14.66 -11.68 20.25
C PHE A 197 -16.10 -11.25 20.02
N ASP A 198 -16.83 -11.03 21.12
CA ASP A 198 -18.20 -10.53 21.07
C ASP A 198 -18.20 -9.00 20.89
N PHE A 199 -18.27 -8.58 19.63
CA PHE A 199 -18.28 -7.16 19.29
C PHE A 199 -19.54 -6.46 19.80
N ASP A 200 -20.68 -7.13 19.76
CA ASP A 200 -21.96 -6.54 20.13
C ASP A 200 -22.03 -6.36 21.65
N GLY A 201 -21.61 -7.38 22.41
CA GLY A 201 -21.45 -7.28 23.87
C GLY A 201 -20.42 -6.24 24.29
N MET A 202 -19.31 -6.07 23.55
CA MET A 202 -18.37 -4.98 23.77
C MET A 202 -19.02 -3.61 23.53
N ALA A 203 -19.79 -3.45 22.45
CA ALA A 203 -20.43 -2.19 22.09
C ALA A 203 -21.45 -1.73 23.15
N GLU A 204 -22.12 -2.66 23.84
CA GLU A 204 -23.02 -2.36 24.97
C GLU A 204 -22.29 -1.80 26.19
N LEU A 205 -21.02 -2.19 26.39
CA LEU A 205 -20.19 -1.70 27.51
C LEU A 205 -19.56 -0.33 27.23
N VAL A 206 -19.66 0.19 26.00
CA VAL A 206 -19.10 1.49 25.63
C VAL A 206 -20.02 2.61 26.07
N HIS A 207 -19.49 3.58 26.81
CA HIS A 207 -20.22 4.78 27.22
C HIS A 207 -19.88 5.98 26.33
N GLY A 208 -20.85 6.86 26.08
CA GLY A 208 -20.62 8.14 25.41
C GLY A 208 -20.79 8.17 23.89
N THR A 209 -21.20 7.05 23.27
CA THR A 209 -21.51 6.96 21.83
C THR A 209 -22.64 5.96 21.56
N THR A 210 -23.11 5.88 20.32
CA THR A 210 -24.16 4.95 19.87
C THR A 210 -23.54 3.75 19.13
N VAL A 211 -24.18 2.57 19.21
CA VAL A 211 -23.73 1.34 18.52
C VAL A 211 -23.45 1.57 17.03
N ASP A 212 -24.30 2.34 16.33
CA ASP A 212 -24.10 2.66 14.90
C ASP A 212 -22.79 3.39 14.60
N LYS A 213 -22.33 4.24 15.54
CA LYS A 213 -21.07 5.00 15.39
C LYS A 213 -19.87 4.11 15.69
N ILE A 214 -20.00 3.20 16.66
CA ILE A 214 -19.00 2.18 16.95
C ILE A 214 -18.82 1.24 15.75
N GLN A 215 -19.92 0.89 15.07
CA GLN A 215 -19.89 0.02 13.90
C GLN A 215 -19.07 0.60 12.74
N LYS A 216 -19.03 1.93 12.57
CA LYS A 216 -18.14 2.58 11.58
C LYS A 216 -16.66 2.32 11.86
N ALA A 217 -16.28 2.09 13.12
CA ALA A 217 -14.92 1.81 13.55
C ALA A 217 -14.63 0.30 13.72
N ARG A 218 -15.57 -0.58 13.36
CA ARG A 218 -15.51 -2.03 13.58
C ARG A 218 -14.21 -2.67 13.12
N GLU A 219 -13.80 -2.44 11.88
CA GLU A 219 -12.57 -3.02 11.32
C GLU A 219 -11.32 -2.60 12.09
N LEU A 220 -11.28 -1.34 12.53
CA LEU A 220 -10.17 -0.80 13.30
C LEU A 220 -10.12 -1.46 14.69
N ILE A 221 -11.27 -1.56 15.37
CA ILE A 221 -11.39 -2.18 16.69
C ILE A 221 -10.97 -3.65 16.63
N LEU A 222 -11.48 -4.41 15.67
CA LEU A 222 -11.12 -5.83 15.50
C LEU A 222 -9.63 -6.01 15.20
N THR A 223 -9.06 -5.15 14.34
CA THR A 223 -7.62 -5.19 14.05
C THR A 223 -6.80 -4.94 15.31
N GLN A 224 -7.18 -3.96 16.15
CA GLN A 224 -6.47 -3.69 17.39
C GLN A 224 -6.69 -4.79 18.45
N GLN A 225 -7.87 -5.39 18.50
CA GLN A 225 -8.16 -6.54 19.35
C GLN A 225 -7.23 -7.71 19.05
N VAL A 226 -7.05 -8.04 17.77
CA VAL A 226 -6.14 -9.10 17.33
C VAL A 226 -4.69 -8.73 17.66
N LEU A 227 -4.32 -7.48 17.42
CA LEU A 227 -2.95 -7.00 17.57
C LEU A 227 -2.47 -7.01 19.03
N TYR A 228 -3.34 -6.60 19.96
CA TYR A 228 -3.03 -6.47 21.39
C TYR A 228 -3.58 -7.59 22.28
N GLY A 229 -4.46 -8.46 21.76
CA GLY A 229 -5.07 -9.56 22.51
C GLY A 229 -5.99 -9.11 23.65
N LEU A 230 -6.66 -7.97 23.50
CA LEU A 230 -7.51 -7.39 24.56
C LEU A 230 -8.88 -8.06 24.63
N ASN A 231 -9.44 -8.15 25.83
CA ASN A 231 -10.81 -8.62 26.04
C ASN A 231 -11.85 -7.52 25.77
N GLU A 232 -13.13 -7.89 25.73
CA GLU A 232 -14.27 -7.04 25.41
C GLU A 232 -14.35 -5.83 26.34
N ALA A 233 -14.19 -6.02 27.65
CA ALA A 233 -14.28 -4.94 28.65
C ALA A 233 -13.11 -3.94 28.56
N GLU A 234 -11.88 -4.44 28.33
CA GLU A 234 -10.70 -3.63 28.12
C GLU A 234 -10.80 -2.82 26.83
N MET A 235 -11.33 -3.44 25.77
CA MET A 235 -11.59 -2.78 24.50
C MET A 235 -12.68 -1.71 24.64
N ALA A 236 -13.79 -2.01 25.32
CA ALA A 236 -14.86 -1.04 25.57
C ALA A 236 -14.36 0.17 26.36
N THR A 237 -13.50 -0.04 27.35
CA THR A 237 -12.87 1.04 28.12
C THR A 237 -11.98 1.90 27.23
N ALA A 238 -11.20 1.29 26.35
CA ALA A 238 -10.34 2.01 25.41
C ALA A 238 -11.15 2.84 24.40
N VAL A 239 -12.23 2.27 23.86
CA VAL A 239 -13.15 2.99 22.97
C VAL A 239 -13.81 4.15 23.73
N THR A 240 -14.35 3.91 24.92
CA THR A 240 -15.00 4.94 25.76
C THR A 240 -14.08 6.14 26.02
N ARG A 241 -12.80 5.89 26.34
CA ARG A 241 -11.80 6.92 26.62
C ARG A 241 -11.33 7.70 25.39
N SER A 242 -11.67 7.24 24.19
CA SER A 242 -11.25 7.82 22.92
C SER A 242 -12.41 8.36 22.09
N ILE A 243 -13.58 8.56 22.70
CA ILE A 243 -14.70 9.23 22.03
C ILE A 243 -14.45 10.74 22.02
N ASN A 244 -14.64 11.33 20.85
CA ASN A 244 -14.65 12.78 20.67
C ASN A 244 -15.85 13.41 21.42
N LEU A 245 -15.60 14.51 22.13
CA LEU A 245 -16.64 15.21 22.87
C LEU A 245 -17.66 15.92 21.96
N ASP A 246 -17.25 16.29 20.73
CA ASP A 246 -18.07 17.11 19.83
C ASP A 246 -19.02 16.28 18.95
N ASP A 247 -18.52 15.21 18.33
CA ASP A 247 -19.27 14.39 17.38
C ASP A 247 -19.72 13.04 17.96
N HIS A 248 -19.30 12.71 19.19
CA HIS A 248 -19.48 11.42 19.83
C HIS A 248 -19.02 10.23 18.95
N GLU A 249 -18.06 10.44 18.04
CA GLU A 249 -17.45 9.38 17.24
C GLU A 249 -16.11 8.92 17.85
N VAL A 250 -15.65 7.73 17.44
CA VAL A 250 -14.39 7.17 17.92
C VAL A 250 -13.21 7.92 17.29
N ASN A 251 -12.45 8.63 18.11
CA ASN A 251 -11.23 9.29 17.68
C ASN A 251 -10.12 8.26 17.45
N LYS A 252 -9.87 7.96 16.18
CA LYS A 252 -8.88 6.95 15.77
C LYS A 252 -7.49 7.22 16.35
N GLN A 253 -7.03 8.47 16.37
CA GLN A 253 -5.69 8.81 16.83
C GLN A 253 -5.58 8.68 18.36
N ALA A 254 -6.57 9.20 19.08
CA ALA A 254 -6.63 9.09 20.54
C ALA A 254 -6.73 7.63 21.00
N PHE A 255 -7.55 6.83 20.29
CA PHE A 255 -7.70 5.40 20.56
C PHE A 255 -6.39 4.63 20.41
N LEU A 256 -5.70 4.79 19.28
CA LEU A 256 -4.41 4.12 19.05
C LEU A 256 -3.33 4.55 20.05
N ALA A 257 -3.30 5.84 20.41
CA ALA A 257 -2.37 6.36 21.40
C ALA A 257 -2.64 5.78 22.80
N TYR A 258 -3.92 5.73 23.20
CA TYR A 258 -4.34 5.16 24.48
C TYR A 258 -3.96 3.68 24.59
N LEU A 259 -4.21 2.88 23.54
CA LEU A 259 -3.84 1.46 23.52
C LEU A 259 -2.32 1.26 23.65
N ALA A 260 -1.54 2.02 22.88
CA ALA A 260 -0.08 1.93 22.95
C ALA A 260 0.46 2.29 24.35
N GLN A 261 -0.10 3.32 24.98
CA GLN A 261 0.32 3.78 26.30
C GLN A 261 -0.12 2.82 27.41
N THR A 262 -1.39 2.44 27.45
CA THR A 262 -1.94 1.55 28.48
C THR A 262 -1.32 0.17 28.44
N TRP A 263 -1.05 -0.38 27.26
CA TRP A 263 -0.34 -1.65 27.13
C TRP A 263 1.09 -1.54 27.66
N ALA A 264 1.82 -0.47 27.30
CA ALA A 264 3.19 -0.25 27.78
C ALA A 264 3.23 -0.11 29.31
N SER A 265 2.32 0.69 29.88
CA SER A 265 2.22 0.90 31.33
C SER A 265 1.82 -0.37 32.09
N LYS A 266 0.79 -1.11 31.64
CA LYS A 266 0.36 -2.38 32.26
C LYS A 266 1.48 -3.43 32.27
N LYS A 267 2.28 -3.50 31.21
CA LYS A 267 3.41 -4.44 31.12
C LYS A 267 4.61 -3.97 31.95
N GLN A 268 4.85 -2.67 32.05
CA GLN A 268 5.89 -2.12 32.93
C GLN A 268 5.53 -2.35 34.41
N GLU A 269 4.27 -2.16 34.78
CA GLU A 269 3.74 -2.42 36.12
C GLU A 269 3.83 -3.92 36.49
N LYS A 270 3.43 -4.81 35.57
CA LYS A 270 3.63 -6.27 35.75
C LYS A 270 5.10 -6.67 35.93
N GLN A 271 6.01 -6.02 35.19
CA GLN A 271 7.46 -6.26 35.34
C GLN A 271 7.98 -5.80 36.71
N LEU A 272 7.59 -4.60 37.17
CA LEU A 272 7.96 -4.13 38.51
C LEU A 272 7.39 -5.04 39.61
N ALA A 273 6.14 -5.47 39.47
CA ALA A 273 5.49 -6.38 40.43
C ALA A 273 6.10 -7.79 40.46
N GLU A 274 6.60 -8.30 39.32
CA GLU A 274 7.33 -9.58 39.27
C GLU A 274 8.77 -9.46 39.82
N MET A 275 9.43 -8.33 39.63
CA MET A 275 10.72 -8.04 40.27
C MET A 275 10.60 -7.88 41.79
N GLU A 276 9.52 -7.27 42.29
CA GLU A 276 9.23 -7.14 43.73
C GLU A 276 8.81 -8.47 44.37
N LYS A 277 8.36 -9.47 43.59
CA LYS A 277 7.97 -10.81 44.06
C LYS A 277 9.11 -11.83 44.06
N SER A 278 10.36 -11.40 44.13
CA SER A 278 11.48 -12.32 44.42
C SER A 278 11.69 -12.40 45.95
N PRO A 279 11.16 -13.41 46.67
CA PRO A 279 11.66 -13.68 48.01
C PRO A 279 12.98 -14.44 47.93
N ALA A 280 13.87 -14.12 48.87
CA ALA A 280 15.10 -14.82 49.13
C ALA A 280 14.86 -16.31 49.47
N VAL A 281 15.72 -17.15 48.89
CA VAL A 281 16.14 -18.51 49.27
C VAL A 281 15.32 -19.26 50.33
N ASP A 282 14.70 -20.38 49.94
CA ASP A 282 14.81 -21.60 50.75
C ASP A 282 14.98 -22.83 49.84
N SER A 283 16.06 -23.55 50.09
CA SER A 283 16.49 -24.73 49.36
C SER A 283 15.95 -25.96 50.06
N LYS A 284 15.01 -26.67 49.42
CA LYS A 284 14.79 -28.11 49.69
C LYS A 284 14.67 -28.90 48.39
N GLU A 285 15.78 -29.57 48.09
CA GLU A 285 15.89 -30.90 47.49
C GLU A 285 14.66 -31.80 47.81
N GLN A 286 14.10 -32.64 46.94
CA GLN A 286 14.64 -33.66 46.01
C GLN A 286 13.41 -34.32 45.28
N PRO A 287 13.51 -35.33 44.37
CA PRO A 287 14.69 -35.92 43.75
C PRO A 287 14.61 -36.13 42.21
N VAL A 288 15.81 -36.29 41.66
CA VAL A 288 16.15 -36.66 40.28
C VAL A 288 15.88 -38.15 40.03
N ALA A 289 15.29 -38.48 38.87
CA ALA A 289 15.41 -39.80 38.24
C ALA A 289 15.79 -39.65 36.75
N GLN A 290 17.09 -39.39 36.54
CA GLN A 290 18.02 -39.97 35.55
C GLN A 290 17.76 -39.89 34.01
N PRO A 291 18.84 -39.97 33.21
CA PRO A 291 19.03 -39.13 32.03
C PRO A 291 18.83 -39.89 30.71
N ALA A 292 18.19 -39.24 29.74
CA ALA A 292 18.20 -39.72 28.36
C ALA A 292 18.10 -38.56 27.36
N GLN A 293 19.24 -38.29 26.71
CA GLN A 293 19.38 -37.97 25.29
C GLN A 293 18.58 -36.79 24.69
N ARG A 294 19.35 -35.74 24.34
CA ARG A 294 19.25 -34.91 23.11
C ARG A 294 17.89 -34.95 22.37
N THR A 295 17.08 -33.90 22.48
CA THR A 295 16.06 -33.60 21.46
C THR A 295 15.78 -32.10 21.37
N GLY A 296 16.15 -31.47 20.25
CA GLY A 296 15.78 -30.08 19.90
C GLY A 296 14.26 -29.83 19.81
N ASN A 297 13.42 -30.85 19.95
CA ASN A 297 11.96 -30.77 19.82
C ASN A 297 11.24 -30.00 20.93
N LYS A 298 11.74 -29.98 22.18
CA LYS A 298 11.01 -29.31 23.28
C LYS A 298 10.98 -27.78 23.15
N LYS A 299 12.07 -27.16 22.67
CA LYS A 299 12.14 -25.71 22.46
C LYS A 299 11.30 -25.28 21.26
N LEU A 300 11.32 -26.07 20.18
CA LEU A 300 10.51 -25.87 18.98
C LEU A 300 9.01 -25.96 19.28
N ALA A 301 8.59 -26.96 20.06
CA ALA A 301 7.20 -27.11 20.47
C ALA A 301 6.70 -25.92 21.32
N GLY A 302 7.57 -25.37 22.18
CA GLY A 302 7.28 -24.15 22.93
C GLY A 302 7.09 -22.92 22.05
N LEU A 303 7.88 -22.80 20.96
CA LEU A 303 7.76 -21.71 20.00
C LEU A 303 6.44 -21.76 19.23
N TYR A 304 6.02 -22.93 18.76
CA TYR A 304 4.73 -23.08 18.07
C TYR A 304 3.56 -22.74 18.97
N ARG A 305 3.60 -23.19 20.23
CA ARG A 305 2.59 -22.83 21.21
C ARG A 305 2.52 -21.32 21.41
N ALA A 306 3.67 -20.68 21.65
CA ALA A 306 3.73 -19.23 21.82
C ALA A 306 3.24 -18.47 20.58
N ALA A 307 3.59 -18.93 19.38
CA ALA A 307 3.13 -18.30 18.14
C ALA A 307 1.62 -18.44 17.91
N ASN A 308 1.01 -19.54 18.37
CA ASN A 308 -0.43 -19.79 18.24
C ASN A 308 -1.27 -19.08 19.32
N GLU A 309 -0.75 -18.96 20.54
CA GLU A 309 -1.50 -18.44 21.69
C GLU A 309 -1.32 -16.93 21.92
N LEU A 310 -0.18 -16.34 21.56
CA LEU A 310 0.13 -14.94 21.88
C LEU A 310 -0.32 -13.96 20.79
N SER A 311 -0.73 -12.77 21.24
CA SER A 311 -0.95 -11.63 20.35
C SER A 311 0.37 -11.19 19.69
N PRO A 312 0.35 -10.60 18.48
CA PRO A 312 1.58 -10.17 17.81
C PRO A 312 2.43 -9.18 18.62
N ILE A 313 1.79 -8.29 19.39
CA ILE A 313 2.49 -7.32 20.24
C ILE A 313 3.08 -7.99 21.49
N ASP A 314 2.39 -8.95 22.10
CA ASP A 314 2.95 -9.70 23.24
C ASP A 314 4.11 -10.60 22.78
N PHE A 315 4.00 -11.19 21.60
CA PHE A 315 5.02 -12.07 21.03
C PHE A 315 6.32 -11.32 20.74
N ILE A 316 6.27 -10.18 20.03
CA ILE A 316 7.46 -9.37 19.76
C ILE A 316 8.08 -8.83 21.06
N TRP A 317 7.26 -8.48 22.04
CA TRP A 317 7.73 -8.03 23.35
C TRP A 317 8.48 -9.13 24.08
N GLN A 318 7.98 -10.37 24.08
CA GLN A 318 8.63 -11.49 24.73
C GLN A 318 9.99 -11.81 24.09
N ILE A 319 10.13 -11.67 22.77
CA ILE A 319 11.42 -11.80 22.09
C ILE A 319 12.37 -10.68 22.51
N LYS A 320 11.91 -9.42 22.50
CA LYS A 320 12.76 -8.28 22.83
C LYS A 320 13.19 -8.22 24.30
N GLN A 321 12.37 -8.73 25.22
CA GLN A 321 12.72 -8.93 26.63
C GLN A 321 14.01 -9.73 26.80
N GLN A 322 14.18 -10.82 26.03
CA GLN A 322 15.36 -11.68 26.12
C GLN A 322 16.66 -10.95 25.73
N ASN A 323 16.56 -9.90 24.92
CA ASN A 323 17.68 -9.10 24.42
C ASN A 323 17.71 -7.69 25.03
N SER A 324 16.99 -7.44 26.14
CA SER A 324 16.89 -6.13 26.82
C SER A 324 16.43 -4.96 25.92
N GLY A 325 15.62 -5.26 24.90
CA GLY A 325 15.05 -4.29 23.97
C GLY A 325 13.60 -3.90 24.30
N TYR A 326 13.11 -2.84 23.67
CA TYR A 326 11.72 -2.42 23.74
C TYR A 326 11.08 -2.43 22.34
N VAL A 327 9.74 -2.57 22.30
CA VAL A 327 8.98 -2.53 21.04
C VAL A 327 8.85 -1.07 20.58
N THR A 328 9.39 -0.77 19.40
CA THR A 328 9.37 0.58 18.83
C THR A 328 8.00 0.92 18.22
N GLN A 329 7.72 2.21 18.01
CA GLN A 329 6.47 2.62 17.34
C GLN A 329 6.42 2.15 15.88
N ASN A 330 7.56 2.06 15.20
CA ASN A 330 7.62 1.60 13.82
C ASN A 330 7.27 0.12 13.71
N GLU A 331 7.74 -0.71 14.64
CA GLU A 331 7.38 -2.14 14.71
C GLU A 331 5.90 -2.35 14.99
N ARG A 332 5.32 -1.58 15.91
CA ARG A 332 3.86 -1.58 16.14
C ARG A 332 3.09 -1.27 14.86
N ARG A 333 3.51 -0.25 14.11
CA ARG A 333 2.89 0.11 12.83
C ARG A 333 3.03 -1.00 11.79
N MET A 334 4.20 -1.62 11.69
CA MET A 334 4.44 -2.71 10.72
C MET A 334 3.60 -3.95 11.03
N LEU A 335 3.49 -4.35 12.31
CA LEU A 335 2.61 -5.45 12.70
C LEU A 335 1.14 -5.10 12.49
N ASN A 336 0.73 -3.86 12.79
CA ASN A 336 -0.62 -3.39 12.50
C ASN A 336 -0.93 -3.47 10.99
N ASP A 337 0.00 -3.03 10.12
CA ASP A 337 -0.16 -3.11 8.66
C ASP A 337 -0.34 -4.58 8.21
N LEU A 338 0.41 -5.52 8.78
CA LEU A 338 0.27 -6.95 8.45
C LEU A 338 -1.09 -7.54 8.87
N VAL A 339 -1.53 -7.23 10.09
CA VAL A 339 -2.83 -7.70 10.62
C VAL A 339 -3.99 -7.06 9.85
N ALA A 340 -3.92 -5.75 9.60
CA ALA A 340 -4.95 -5.01 8.86
C ALA A 340 -5.10 -5.49 7.41
N ASN A 341 -4.00 -5.86 6.76
CA ASN A 341 -4.02 -6.35 5.38
C ASN A 341 -4.52 -7.80 5.25
N ARG A 342 -4.63 -8.55 6.36
CA ARG A 342 -5.16 -9.94 6.42
C ARG A 342 -4.45 -10.90 5.46
N ILE A 343 -3.18 -10.65 5.15
CA ILE A 343 -2.40 -11.44 4.20
C ILE A 343 -1.94 -12.75 4.85
N LEU A 344 -1.61 -12.69 6.14
CA LEU A 344 -1.11 -13.81 6.93
C LEU A 344 -1.93 -13.93 8.23
N PRO A 345 -2.20 -15.15 8.71
CA PRO A 345 -2.82 -15.36 10.01
C PRO A 345 -1.83 -15.04 11.15
N VAL A 346 -2.36 -14.79 12.35
CA VAL A 346 -1.56 -14.40 13.54
C VAL A 346 -0.38 -15.33 13.81
N PRO A 347 -0.53 -16.68 13.76
CA PRO A 347 0.61 -17.57 13.97
C PRO A 347 1.74 -17.38 12.96
N ALA A 348 1.41 -17.12 11.69
CA ALA A 348 2.40 -16.84 10.67
C ALA A 348 3.05 -15.46 10.87
N ILE A 349 2.31 -14.45 11.33
CA ILE A 349 2.88 -13.13 11.66
C ILE A 349 3.88 -13.24 12.83
N ASN A 350 3.54 -14.02 13.85
CA ASN A 350 4.41 -14.28 14.99
C ASN A 350 5.69 -15.01 14.54
N MET A 351 5.55 -16.06 13.71
CA MET A 351 6.71 -16.77 13.17
C MET A 351 7.58 -15.91 12.23
N LEU A 352 6.98 -14.99 11.48
CA LEU A 352 7.70 -14.02 10.66
C LEU A 352 8.53 -13.06 11.52
N THR A 353 7.94 -12.62 12.64
CA THR A 353 8.63 -11.77 13.63
C THR A 353 9.81 -12.52 14.24
N TYR A 354 9.62 -13.79 14.61
CA TYR A 354 10.69 -14.66 15.10
C TYR A 354 11.82 -14.83 14.08
N LEU A 355 11.49 -15.09 12.80
CA LEU A 355 12.48 -15.21 11.73
C LEU A 355 13.37 -13.98 11.63
N ILE A 356 12.78 -12.78 11.61
CA ILE A 356 13.53 -11.55 11.41
C ILE A 356 14.40 -11.21 12.62
N LEU A 357 13.84 -11.30 13.84
CA LEU A 357 14.54 -10.88 15.05
C LEU A 357 15.54 -11.92 15.54
N VAL A 358 15.24 -13.22 15.42
CA VAL A 358 16.05 -14.29 16.02
C VAL A 358 16.89 -15.03 14.98
N ASP A 359 16.30 -15.53 13.89
CA ASP A 359 17.04 -16.33 12.89
C ASP A 359 17.93 -15.46 11.98
N MET A 360 17.46 -14.25 11.63
CA MET A 360 18.22 -13.28 10.83
C MET A 360 19.04 -12.28 11.67
N ASP A 361 19.01 -12.42 13.00
CA ASP A 361 19.75 -11.59 13.97
C ASP A 361 19.60 -10.08 13.72
N GLN A 362 18.37 -9.62 13.42
CA GLN A 362 18.07 -8.19 13.26
C GLN A 362 17.58 -7.60 14.58
N ALA A 363 18.16 -6.47 15.01
CA ALA A 363 17.73 -5.77 16.22
C ALA A 363 16.29 -5.23 16.15
N ASP A 364 15.85 -4.86 14.94
CA ASP A 364 14.52 -4.29 14.68
C ASP A 364 13.93 -4.83 13.38
N LEU A 365 12.60 -4.82 13.28
CA LEU A 365 11.92 -5.15 12.02
C LEU A 365 12.20 -4.08 10.95
N LYS A 366 12.47 -4.52 9.71
CA LYS A 366 12.67 -3.65 8.53
C LYS A 366 11.53 -3.84 7.54
N ARG A 367 10.87 -2.74 7.15
CA ARG A 367 9.65 -2.75 6.30
C ARG A 367 9.82 -3.55 5.01
N ASN A 368 10.82 -3.24 4.20
CA ASN A 368 11.02 -3.90 2.91
C ASN A 368 11.26 -5.41 3.06
N LEU A 369 11.97 -5.82 4.11
CA LEU A 369 12.27 -7.23 4.38
C LEU A 369 11.00 -7.96 4.83
N LEU A 370 10.26 -7.36 5.77
CA LEU A 370 8.99 -7.86 6.27
C LEU A 370 7.99 -8.08 5.13
N ASP A 371 7.81 -7.06 4.27
CA ASP A 371 6.89 -7.12 3.14
C ASP A 371 7.31 -8.17 2.10
N THR A 372 8.61 -8.31 1.84
CA THR A 372 9.14 -9.30 0.88
C THR A 372 8.86 -10.72 1.37
N ILE A 373 9.16 -11.01 2.64
CA ILE A 373 8.96 -12.34 3.20
C ILE A 373 7.46 -12.61 3.34
N ALA A 374 6.67 -11.64 3.84
CA ALA A 374 5.22 -11.78 3.96
C ALA A 374 4.56 -12.10 2.61
N ASN A 375 4.94 -11.40 1.54
CA ASN A 375 4.46 -11.68 0.19
C ASN A 375 4.87 -13.08 -0.31
N SER A 376 6.10 -13.51 0.00
CA SER A 376 6.56 -14.86 -0.34
C SER A 376 5.77 -15.96 0.38
N TRP A 377 5.43 -15.74 1.65
CA TRP A 377 4.66 -16.67 2.48
C TRP A 377 3.19 -16.70 2.08
N ALA A 378 2.63 -15.55 1.73
CA ALA A 378 1.30 -15.45 1.16
C ALA A 378 1.18 -16.26 -0.13
N LYS A 379 2.17 -16.14 -1.03
CA LYS A 379 2.23 -16.94 -2.27
C LYS A 379 2.44 -18.42 -2.02
N ALA A 380 3.18 -18.78 -0.98
CA ALA A 380 3.41 -20.16 -0.57
C ALA A 380 2.23 -20.77 0.21
N GLY A 381 1.20 -19.98 0.54
CA GLY A 381 0.02 -20.45 1.26
C GLY A 381 0.28 -20.80 2.73
N VAL A 382 1.28 -20.17 3.35
CA VAL A 382 1.66 -20.40 4.76
C VAL A 382 0.53 -19.93 5.68
N ARG A 383 -0.04 -20.86 6.47
CA ARG A 383 -1.17 -20.56 7.38
C ARG A 383 -0.91 -20.95 8.83
N THR A 384 -0.08 -21.94 9.09
CA THR A 384 0.22 -22.40 10.45
C THR A 384 1.64 -22.02 10.88
N ALA A 385 1.93 -22.11 12.18
CA ALA A 385 3.28 -21.87 12.70
C ALA A 385 4.27 -22.94 12.18
N GLU A 386 3.77 -24.16 11.99
CA GLU A 386 4.48 -25.30 11.43
C GLU A 386 4.82 -25.08 9.94
N ASP A 387 3.85 -24.60 9.14
CA ASP A 387 4.07 -24.24 7.73
C ASP A 387 5.11 -23.12 7.61
N ALA A 388 5.02 -22.12 8.50
CA ALA A 388 5.96 -21.00 8.51
C ALA A 388 7.38 -21.50 8.81
N PHE A 389 7.54 -22.41 9.76
CA PHE A 389 8.83 -23.03 10.04
C PHE A 389 9.37 -23.86 8.87
N ALA A 390 8.51 -24.63 8.20
CA ALA A 390 8.89 -25.36 7.00
C ALA A 390 9.38 -24.41 5.88
N ALA A 391 8.71 -23.27 5.71
CA ALA A 391 9.12 -22.23 4.77
C ALA A 391 10.49 -21.61 5.13
N ILE A 392 10.75 -21.37 6.42
CA ILE A 392 12.07 -20.90 6.93
C ILE A 392 13.17 -21.90 6.58
N MET A 393 12.94 -23.19 6.87
CA MET A 393 13.92 -24.25 6.59
C MET A 393 14.20 -24.39 5.09
N ALA A 394 13.18 -24.28 4.25
CA ALA A 394 13.33 -24.32 2.79
C ALA A 394 14.13 -23.13 2.25
N HIS A 395 13.94 -21.93 2.81
CA HIS A 395 14.71 -20.74 2.45
C HIS A 395 16.18 -20.87 2.86
N ASN A 396 16.45 -21.33 4.08
CA ASN A 396 17.80 -21.50 4.60
C ASN A 396 18.59 -22.59 3.84
N LYS A 397 17.91 -23.65 3.36
CA LYS A 397 18.52 -24.67 2.50
C LYS A 397 18.93 -24.13 1.12
N LYS A 398 18.03 -23.39 0.46
CA LYS A 398 18.31 -22.76 -0.85
C LYS A 398 19.41 -21.70 -0.79
N SER A 399 19.52 -20.98 0.32
CA SER A 399 20.60 -20.02 0.55
C SER A 399 21.96 -20.72 0.70
N LYS A 400 22.02 -21.83 1.44
CA LYS A 400 23.24 -22.65 1.62
C LYS A 400 23.70 -23.34 0.34
N GLU A 401 22.77 -23.83 -0.49
CA GLU A 401 23.11 -24.44 -1.79
C GLU A 401 23.67 -23.41 -2.80
N ARG A 402 23.23 -22.14 -2.70
CA ARG A 402 23.74 -21.03 -3.54
C ARG A 402 25.12 -20.54 -3.11
N THR A 403 25.44 -20.59 -1.82
CA THR A 403 26.77 -20.20 -1.30
C THR A 403 27.80 -21.33 -1.42
N SER A 404 27.38 -22.58 -1.60
CA SER A 404 28.27 -23.73 -1.84
C SER A 404 28.66 -23.94 -3.31
N GLN A 405 28.12 -23.17 -4.25
CA GLN A 405 28.61 -23.19 -5.63
C GLN A 405 29.90 -22.36 -5.73
N PRO A 406 31.02 -22.92 -6.23
CA PRO A 406 32.25 -22.18 -6.37
C PRO A 406 32.02 -21.04 -7.38
N LYS A 407 32.33 -19.80 -6.98
CA LYS A 407 32.33 -18.65 -7.88
C LYS A 407 33.36 -18.90 -8.98
N SER A 408 32.91 -19.38 -10.14
CA SER A 408 33.71 -19.47 -11.35
C SER A 408 34.08 -18.03 -11.77
N GLY A 409 35.34 -17.66 -11.55
CA GLY A 409 35.91 -16.39 -12.00
C GLY A 409 35.95 -16.34 -13.53
N TRP A 410 34.95 -15.72 -14.15
CA TRP A 410 34.93 -15.44 -15.58
C TRP A 410 35.58 -14.08 -15.85
N ASN A 411 36.91 -14.07 -15.85
CA ASN A 411 37.67 -13.12 -16.66
C ASN A 411 37.77 -13.70 -18.07
N ARG A 412 36.78 -13.41 -18.93
CA ARG A 412 36.87 -13.67 -20.37
C ARG A 412 36.35 -12.45 -21.12
N GLN A 413 37.30 -11.67 -21.63
CA GLN A 413 37.08 -10.72 -22.71
C GLN A 413 36.51 -11.47 -23.92
N PRO A 414 35.39 -11.02 -24.52
CA PRO A 414 34.87 -11.66 -25.72
C PRO A 414 35.77 -11.31 -26.91
N VAL A 415 36.47 -12.31 -27.45
CA VAL A 415 37.07 -12.21 -28.79
C VAL A 415 35.92 -12.16 -29.79
N LYS A 416 35.65 -10.96 -30.32
CA LYS A 416 34.72 -10.73 -31.41
C LYS A 416 35.26 -11.43 -32.67
N LYS A 417 34.65 -12.55 -33.07
CA LYS A 417 34.76 -13.08 -34.44
C LYS A 417 33.64 -12.47 -35.26
N GLU A 418 33.97 -11.57 -36.18
CA GLU A 418 33.00 -11.04 -37.14
C GLU A 418 32.92 -11.98 -38.36
N PRO A 419 31.73 -12.28 -38.88
CA PRO A 419 31.56 -13.06 -40.10
C PRO A 419 31.97 -12.23 -41.32
N ALA A 420 32.70 -12.85 -42.24
CA ALA A 420 33.11 -12.24 -43.49
C ALA A 420 31.92 -12.10 -44.46
N PHE A 421 31.96 -11.03 -45.26
CA PHE A 421 31.16 -10.70 -46.44
C PHE A 421 29.76 -10.08 -46.20
N THR A 422 29.68 -8.75 -46.34
CA THR A 422 29.23 -8.15 -47.60
C THR A 422 29.99 -6.84 -47.83
N SER A 423 30.61 -6.75 -49.00
CA SER A 423 31.33 -5.60 -49.51
C SER A 423 30.38 -4.42 -49.67
N ASN A 424 30.71 -3.28 -49.07
CA ASN A 424 30.25 -1.99 -49.54
C ASN A 424 31.43 -1.02 -49.45
N GLU A 425 32.08 -0.84 -50.59
CA GLU A 425 32.96 0.29 -50.88
C GLU A 425 32.13 1.58 -50.81
N ALA A 426 32.09 2.22 -49.65
CA ALA A 426 31.98 3.68 -49.56
C ALA A 426 32.13 4.12 -48.09
N ALA A 427 33.12 4.97 -47.87
CA ALA A 427 33.21 5.93 -46.77
C ALA A 427 33.38 5.37 -45.36
N SER A 428 34.63 5.15 -44.95
CA SER A 428 35.34 6.12 -44.08
C SER A 428 36.65 5.52 -43.56
N GLN A 429 37.76 6.23 -43.78
CA GLN A 429 38.65 6.72 -42.71
C GLN A 429 39.98 7.22 -43.30
N GLN A 430 40.05 8.54 -43.52
CA GLN A 430 41.30 9.27 -43.47
C GLN A 430 41.86 9.17 -42.05
N LYS A 431 43.00 8.48 -41.89
CA LYS A 431 43.90 8.68 -40.75
C LYS A 431 44.94 9.70 -41.17
N VAL A 432 44.99 10.80 -40.42
CA VAL A 432 45.95 11.89 -40.56
C VAL A 432 47.32 11.39 -40.14
N ASP A 433 48.28 11.50 -41.05
CA ASP A 433 49.67 11.14 -40.84
C ASP A 433 50.37 12.18 -39.95
N SER A 434 50.85 11.75 -38.78
CA SER A 434 51.41 12.62 -37.74
C SER A 434 52.76 13.25 -38.11
N ASP A 435 53.40 12.78 -39.18
CA ASP A 435 54.66 13.33 -39.64
C ASP A 435 54.46 14.48 -40.65
N ALA A 436 53.34 14.53 -41.38
CA ALA A 436 52.96 15.67 -42.22
C ALA A 436 52.60 16.93 -41.39
N VAL A 437 52.10 16.75 -40.17
CA VAL A 437 51.77 17.86 -39.24
C VAL A 437 53.02 18.51 -38.66
N LYS A 438 54.12 17.74 -38.47
CA LYS A 438 55.39 18.27 -37.96
C LYS A 438 56.16 19.09 -38.99
N ASP A 439 56.03 18.76 -40.28
CA ASP A 439 56.66 19.54 -41.35
C ASP A 439 55.86 20.80 -41.73
N ALA A 440 54.53 20.79 -41.57
CA ALA A 440 53.70 21.99 -41.68
C ALA A 440 53.95 23.01 -40.54
N LEU A 441 54.26 22.53 -39.32
CA LEU A 441 54.61 23.37 -38.15
C LEU A 441 56.00 24.03 -38.27
N LYS A 442 56.92 23.48 -39.07
CA LYS A 442 58.23 24.10 -39.36
C LYS A 442 58.11 25.21 -40.42
N LEU A 443 57.19 25.07 -41.38
CA LEU A 443 56.90 26.10 -42.41
C LEU A 443 56.16 27.33 -41.85
N MET A 444 55.39 27.19 -40.76
CA MET A 444 54.68 28.31 -40.12
C MET A 444 55.49 29.09 -39.05
N LYS A 445 56.73 28.67 -38.73
CA LYS A 445 57.62 29.44 -37.83
C LYS A 445 58.43 30.54 -38.54
N ASN A 446 58.41 30.62 -39.87
CA ASN A 446 59.17 31.61 -40.64
C ASN A 446 58.32 32.76 -41.24
N TYR A 447 57.04 32.89 -40.87
CA TYR A 447 56.18 34.01 -41.30
C TYR A 447 55.53 34.76 -40.12
N LYS A 448 56.33 35.09 -39.12
CA LYS A 448 56.06 36.24 -38.23
C LYS A 448 57.35 36.99 -37.95
N THR A 449 57.66 37.94 -38.81
CA THR A 449 58.31 39.19 -38.44
C THR A 449 58.08 40.23 -39.53
N LYS A 450 57.58 41.39 -39.09
CA LYS A 450 57.58 42.71 -39.75
C LYS A 450 56.49 42.91 -40.81
N ASP A 451 55.54 43.83 -40.66
CA ASP A 451 55.41 44.98 -39.75
C ASP A 451 53.97 45.15 -39.25
#